data_AF-A0A7C7NUQ3-F1
#
_entry.id   AF-A0A7C7NUQ3-F1
#
_cell.length_a   1.000
_cell.length_b   1.000
_cell.length_c   1.000
_cell.angle_alpha   90.00
_cell.angle_beta   90.00
_cell.angle_gamma   90.00
#
_symmetry.space_group_name_H-M   'P 1'
#
loop_
_entity.id
_entity.type
_entity.pdbx_description
1 polymer ?
#
loop_
_entity_poly.entity_id
_entity_poly.type
_entity_poly.pdbx_seq_one_letter_code
_entity_poly.pdbx_strand_id
1 'polypeptide(L)'
;MKRLLLLTIFPLLVFAHRVDVYAEYYGGKIDVFGYFSDGTPAKHADVKLYSPDGKLLFEGKTDKSGRIEIPPPKGVGKVKIVLYAGLGHKAETTLVIPNNQTAKGVLNNQTTQGGGKTTNLQGEKTYNQSQKGENPPPPKLKPAFTWREIFCGFGWILGIFGLLAFVKCGKTKSG
;
A
#
# COMPACT_ATOMS: atom_id res chain seq x y z
N MET A 1 10.42 46.60 -6.36
CA MET A 1 10.69 45.19 -5.98
C MET A 1 9.41 44.48 -5.53
N LYS A 2 8.42 44.28 -6.42
CA LYS A 2 7.11 43.65 -6.06
C LYS A 2 6.64 42.58 -7.05
N ARG A 3 7.49 42.16 -8.00
CA ARG A 3 7.13 41.16 -9.04
C ARG A 3 7.76 39.78 -8.83
N LEU A 4 8.40 39.53 -7.69
CA LEU A 4 9.04 38.24 -7.39
C LEU A 4 8.13 37.27 -6.58
N LEU A 5 6.95 37.73 -6.13
CA LEU A 5 6.05 36.93 -5.28
C LEU A 5 5.11 36.00 -6.09
N LEU A 6 5.05 36.13 -7.42
CA LEU A 6 4.13 35.32 -8.25
C LEU A 6 4.72 33.96 -8.67
N LEU A 7 6.03 33.72 -8.45
CA LEU A 7 6.71 32.49 -8.90
C LEU A 7 6.64 31.33 -7.87
N THR A 8 6.20 31.57 -6.64
CA THR A 8 6.28 30.59 -5.54
C THR A 8 5.02 29.73 -5.36
N ILE A 9 3.94 29.98 -6.12
CA ILE A 9 2.66 29.24 -5.98
C ILE A 9 2.52 28.11 -7.02
N PHE A 10 3.48 27.95 -7.95
CA PHE A 10 3.32 27.06 -9.11
C PHE A 10 3.72 25.56 -8.96
N PRO A 11 4.18 24.98 -7.83
CA PRO A 11 4.42 23.53 -7.78
C PRO A 11 3.22 22.70 -7.27
N LEU A 12 1.97 23.15 -7.44
CA LEU A 12 0.79 22.43 -6.90
C LEU A 12 0.29 21.26 -7.77
N LEU A 13 0.93 20.97 -8.90
CA LEU A 13 0.47 19.97 -9.88
C LEU A 13 1.47 18.84 -10.12
N VAL A 14 2.23 18.44 -9.08
CA VAL A 14 3.06 17.23 -9.18
C VAL A 14 2.15 16.01 -9.00
N PHE A 15 1.67 15.46 -10.12
CA PHE A 15 0.96 14.18 -10.18
C PHE A 15 1.96 13.04 -9.93
N ALA A 16 2.16 12.68 -8.66
CA ALA A 16 2.86 11.46 -8.31
C ALA A 16 1.98 10.25 -8.69
N HIS A 17 2.25 9.66 -9.85
CA HIS A 17 1.59 8.42 -10.26
C HIS A 17 2.14 7.29 -9.38
N ARG A 18 1.32 6.78 -8.46
CA ARG A 18 1.70 5.66 -7.59
C ARG A 18 1.21 4.35 -8.20
N VAL A 19 2.06 3.32 -8.14
CA VAL A 19 1.71 1.94 -8.47
C VAL A 19 1.44 1.15 -7.19
N ASP A 20 0.51 0.21 -7.27
CA ASP A 20 0.12 -0.74 -6.24
C ASP A 20 0.42 -2.16 -6.69
N VAL A 21 0.80 -3.02 -5.74
CA VAL A 21 0.92 -4.45 -5.95
C VAL A 21 0.12 -5.21 -4.89
N TYR A 22 -0.66 -6.18 -5.36
CA TYR A 22 -1.42 -7.10 -4.54
C TYR A 22 -0.95 -8.51 -4.82
N ALA A 23 -0.95 -9.37 -3.81
CA ALA A 23 -0.57 -10.77 -3.95
C ALA A 23 -1.46 -11.64 -3.09
N GLU A 24 -1.91 -12.76 -3.65
CA GLU A 24 -2.75 -13.75 -2.96
C GLU A 24 -2.21 -15.15 -3.23
N TYR A 25 -2.36 -16.04 -2.24
CA TYR A 25 -2.09 -17.47 -2.42
C TYR A 25 -3.40 -18.20 -2.62
N TYR A 26 -3.64 -18.69 -3.83
CA TYR A 26 -4.88 -19.38 -4.20
C TYR A 26 -4.57 -20.58 -5.11
N GLY A 27 -5.25 -21.70 -4.89
CA GLY A 27 -5.14 -22.87 -5.76
C GLY A 27 -3.73 -23.45 -5.91
N GLY A 28 -2.86 -23.27 -4.91
CA GLY A 28 -1.46 -23.72 -4.99
C GLY A 28 -0.56 -22.82 -5.84
N LYS A 29 -0.99 -21.61 -6.14
CA LYS A 29 -0.27 -20.59 -6.90
C LYS A 29 -0.25 -19.26 -6.14
N ILE A 30 0.71 -18.42 -6.45
CA ILE A 30 0.77 -17.04 -6.01
C ILE A 30 0.27 -16.18 -7.18
N ASP A 31 -0.86 -15.53 -7.00
CA ASP A 31 -1.39 -14.56 -7.96
C ASP A 31 -0.95 -13.16 -7.56
N VAL A 32 -0.28 -12.47 -8.47
CA VAL A 32 0.17 -11.09 -8.28
C VAL A 32 -0.53 -10.17 -9.26
N PHE A 33 -1.00 -9.03 -8.76
CA PHE A 33 -1.68 -8.00 -9.54
C PHE A 33 -1.00 -6.65 -9.35
N GLY A 34 -0.77 -5.92 -10.43
CA GLY A 34 -0.22 -4.57 -10.43
C GLY A 34 -1.16 -3.57 -11.08
N TYR A 35 -1.48 -2.48 -10.38
CA TYR A 35 -2.34 -1.41 -10.88
C TYR A 35 -1.79 -0.03 -10.52
N PHE A 36 -2.02 0.96 -11.37
CA PHE A 36 -1.80 2.35 -11.04
C PHE A 36 -2.97 2.89 -10.20
N SER A 37 -2.77 4.04 -9.55
CA SER A 37 -3.76 4.64 -8.65
C SER A 37 -5.08 5.04 -9.32
N ASP A 38 -5.08 5.16 -10.65
CA ASP A 38 -6.26 5.41 -11.49
C ASP A 38 -6.98 4.12 -11.91
N GLY A 39 -6.46 2.95 -11.50
CA GLY A 39 -6.97 1.63 -11.86
C GLY A 39 -6.40 1.06 -13.17
N THR A 40 -5.54 1.80 -13.86
CA THR A 40 -4.90 1.30 -15.09
C THR A 40 -3.99 0.11 -14.74
N PRO A 41 -4.05 -1.02 -15.47
CA PRO A 41 -3.16 -2.15 -15.23
C PRO A 41 -1.69 -1.82 -15.46
N ALA A 42 -0.80 -2.27 -14.58
CA ALA A 42 0.64 -2.22 -14.77
C ALA A 42 1.08 -3.34 -15.72
N LYS A 43 0.94 -3.12 -17.03
CA LYS A 43 1.22 -4.11 -18.08
C LYS A 43 2.73 -4.29 -18.28
N HIS A 44 3.16 -5.54 -18.49
CA HIS A 44 4.57 -5.88 -18.77
C HIS A 44 5.57 -5.39 -17.70
N ALA A 45 5.07 -5.14 -16.48
CA ALA A 45 5.84 -4.71 -15.34
C ALA A 45 6.67 -5.88 -14.79
N ASP A 46 7.89 -5.60 -14.36
CA ASP A 46 8.78 -6.61 -13.79
C ASP A 46 8.34 -6.96 -12.36
N VAL A 47 8.20 -8.25 -12.09
CA VAL A 47 7.82 -8.79 -10.78
C VAL A 47 8.93 -9.69 -10.29
N LYS A 48 9.41 -9.41 -9.08
CA LYS A 48 10.45 -10.18 -8.40
C LYS A 48 9.92 -10.70 -7.07
N LEU A 49 10.19 -11.98 -6.81
CA LEU A 49 9.85 -12.66 -5.57
C LEU A 49 11.13 -12.92 -4.77
N TYR A 50 11.13 -12.55 -3.50
CA TYR A 50 12.28 -12.73 -2.60
C TYR A 50 11.92 -13.57 -1.38
N SER A 51 12.89 -14.35 -0.89
CA SER A 51 12.82 -15.00 0.42
C SER A 51 12.90 -13.95 1.54
N PRO A 52 12.56 -14.30 2.79
CA PRO A 52 12.74 -13.42 3.94
C PRO A 52 14.19 -12.95 4.10
N ASP A 53 15.15 -13.78 3.70
CA ASP A 53 16.60 -13.50 3.74
C ASP A 53 17.07 -12.62 2.56
N GLY A 54 16.15 -12.18 1.70
CA GLY A 54 16.47 -11.32 0.55
C GLY A 54 16.97 -12.06 -0.69
N LYS A 55 16.94 -13.40 -0.72
CA LYS A 55 17.33 -14.19 -1.90
C LYS A 55 16.25 -14.10 -2.98
N LEU A 56 16.62 -13.82 -4.23
CA LEU A 56 15.70 -13.87 -5.35
C LEU A 56 15.23 -15.31 -5.60
N LEU A 57 13.92 -15.53 -5.57
CA LEU A 57 13.26 -16.83 -5.76
C LEU A 57 12.60 -16.95 -7.14
N PHE A 58 12.12 -15.83 -7.69
CA PHE A 58 11.45 -15.79 -8.99
C PHE A 58 11.55 -14.39 -9.60
N GLU A 59 11.60 -14.33 -10.94
CA GLU A 59 11.52 -13.10 -11.73
C GLU A 59 10.65 -13.34 -12.97
N GLY A 60 9.76 -12.39 -13.27
CA GLY A 60 8.84 -12.47 -14.40
C GLY A 60 8.19 -11.13 -14.72
N LYS A 61 7.24 -11.12 -15.66
CA LYS A 61 6.52 -9.91 -16.07
C LYS A 61 5.01 -10.11 -16.02
N THR A 62 4.28 -9.05 -15.68
CA THR A 62 2.82 -9.03 -15.75
C THR A 62 2.32 -9.09 -17.19
N ASP A 63 1.13 -9.64 -17.37
CA ASP A 63 0.43 -9.70 -18.65
C ASP A 63 -0.30 -8.38 -18.98
N LYS A 64 -1.14 -8.39 -20.03
CA LYS A 64 -1.94 -7.23 -20.47
C LYS A 64 -3.00 -6.79 -19.45
N SER A 65 -3.36 -7.65 -18.50
CA SER A 65 -4.28 -7.37 -17.41
C SER A 65 -3.60 -6.90 -16.12
N GLY A 66 -2.25 -6.81 -16.14
CA GLY A 66 -1.46 -6.46 -14.97
C GLY A 66 -1.27 -7.63 -13.99
N ARG A 67 -1.53 -8.87 -14.42
CA ARG A 67 -1.48 -10.07 -13.58
C ARG A 67 -0.29 -10.97 -13.94
N ILE A 68 0.22 -11.71 -12.96
CA ILE A 68 1.13 -12.84 -13.17
C ILE A 68 0.84 -13.93 -12.14
N GLU A 69 0.81 -15.19 -12.60
CA GLU A 69 0.73 -16.36 -11.72
C GLU A 69 2.13 -16.94 -11.50
N ILE A 70 2.50 -17.21 -10.26
CA ILE A 70 3.84 -17.67 -9.87
C ILE A 70 3.71 -18.99 -9.07
N PRO A 71 4.50 -20.02 -9.38
CA PRO A 71 4.52 -21.24 -8.57
C PRO A 71 5.12 -20.94 -7.17
N PRO A 72 4.56 -21.49 -6.09
CA PRO A 72 5.05 -21.23 -4.74
C PRO A 72 6.44 -21.84 -4.53
N PRO A 73 7.40 -21.09 -3.96
CA PRO A 73 8.70 -21.62 -3.61
C PRO A 73 8.59 -22.69 -2.51
N LYS A 74 9.32 -23.79 -2.66
CA LYS A 74 9.34 -24.89 -1.67
C LYS A 74 10.02 -24.44 -0.37
N GLY A 75 9.41 -24.78 0.76
CA GLY A 75 10.01 -24.56 2.09
C GLY A 75 10.05 -23.11 2.56
N VAL A 76 9.38 -22.19 1.86
CA VAL A 76 9.34 -20.76 2.21
C VAL A 76 7.91 -20.37 2.58
N GLY A 77 7.67 -20.06 3.85
CA GLY A 77 6.33 -19.70 4.36
C GLY A 77 5.99 -18.21 4.22
N LYS A 78 6.94 -17.35 3.85
CA LYS A 78 6.73 -15.91 3.70
C LYS A 78 7.61 -15.39 2.58
N VAL A 79 7.06 -14.60 1.67
CA VAL A 79 7.77 -14.05 0.52
C VAL A 79 7.53 -12.55 0.40
N LYS A 80 8.55 -11.82 -0.05
CA LYS A 80 8.43 -10.42 -0.43
C LYS A 80 8.28 -10.33 -1.94
N ILE A 81 7.24 -9.64 -2.40
CA ILE A 81 6.96 -9.39 -3.81
C ILE A 81 7.28 -7.93 -4.10
N VAL A 82 8.03 -7.70 -5.18
CA VAL A 82 8.38 -6.35 -5.63
C VAL A 82 8.00 -6.22 -7.10
N LEU A 83 7.23 -5.20 -7.42
CA LEU A 83 6.79 -4.86 -8.76
C LEU A 83 7.45 -3.56 -9.22
N TYR A 84 8.00 -3.55 -10.43
CA TYR A 84 8.59 -2.40 -11.10
C TYR A 84 7.84 -2.11 -12.40
N ALA A 85 7.18 -0.95 -12.48
CA ALA A 85 6.40 -0.52 -13.64
C ALA A 85 7.13 0.55 -14.50
N GLY A 86 8.46 0.62 -14.41
CA GLY A 86 9.31 1.56 -15.15
C GLY A 86 9.40 2.97 -14.52
N LEU A 87 10.38 3.77 -14.96
CA LEU A 87 10.59 5.18 -14.55
C LEU A 87 10.56 5.44 -13.02
N GLY A 88 10.96 4.45 -12.21
CA GLY A 88 10.94 4.56 -10.73
C GLY A 88 9.61 4.17 -10.06
N HIS A 89 8.60 3.75 -10.81
CA HIS A 89 7.37 3.19 -10.25
C HIS A 89 7.67 1.81 -9.64
N LYS A 90 7.72 1.77 -8.31
CA LYS A 90 7.99 0.57 -7.52
C LYS A 90 6.92 0.38 -6.46
N ALA A 91 6.38 -0.82 -6.35
CA ALA A 91 5.55 -1.23 -5.22
C ALA A 91 6.04 -2.56 -4.64
N GLU A 92 5.79 -2.79 -3.36
CA GLU A 92 6.12 -4.03 -2.70
C GLU A 92 5.03 -4.47 -1.74
N THR A 93 4.88 -5.78 -1.60
CA THR A 93 3.97 -6.40 -0.63
C THR A 93 4.60 -7.69 -0.09
N THR A 94 4.03 -8.22 0.98
CA THR A 94 4.48 -9.47 1.60
C THR A 94 3.33 -10.45 1.64
N LEU A 95 3.59 -11.70 1.29
CA LEU A 95 2.60 -12.78 1.29
C LEU A 95 3.07 -13.91 2.18
N VAL A 96 2.17 -14.41 3.03
CA VAL A 96 2.36 -15.64 3.79
C VAL A 96 1.77 -16.80 2.99
N ILE A 97 2.59 -17.83 2.76
CA ILE A 97 2.19 -19.04 2.05
C ILE A 97 1.86 -20.09 3.12
N PRO A 98 0.61 -20.56 3.21
CA PRO A 98 0.23 -21.62 4.15
C PRO A 98 1.06 -22.88 3.91
N ASN A 99 1.76 -23.34 4.95
CA ASN A 99 2.47 -24.62 4.88
C ASN A 99 1.44 -25.75 5.02
N ASN A 100 1.22 -26.55 3.98
CA ASN A 100 0.33 -27.71 4.03
C ASN A 100 0.94 -28.91 4.81
N GLN A 101 1.96 -28.68 5.64
CA GLN A 101 2.56 -29.69 6.51
C GLN A 101 2.01 -29.67 7.96
N THR A 102 1.07 -28.76 8.28
CA THR A 102 0.48 -28.66 9.63
C THR A 102 -1.04 -28.94 9.66
N ALA A 103 -1.57 -29.65 8.67
CA ALA A 103 -2.99 -30.02 8.57
C ALA A 103 -3.29 -31.46 9.06
N LYS A 104 -2.48 -32.01 9.98
CA LYS A 104 -2.82 -33.18 10.80
C LYS A 104 -2.42 -32.89 12.24
N GLY A 105 -3.30 -32.24 13.01
CA GLY A 105 -3.09 -32.08 14.44
C GLY A 105 -3.93 -30.99 15.10
N VAL A 106 -5.08 -31.41 15.64
CA VAL A 106 -5.77 -30.85 16.82
C VAL A 106 -6.63 -29.59 16.63
N LEU A 107 -7.91 -29.87 16.46
CA LEU A 107 -9.05 -29.10 16.96
C LEU A 107 -8.98 -29.00 18.51
N ASN A 108 -8.91 -27.80 19.08
CA ASN A 108 -9.79 -27.43 20.20
C ASN A 108 -9.83 -25.91 20.49
N ASN A 109 -11.01 -25.47 20.90
CA ASN A 109 -11.40 -24.10 21.23
C ASN A 109 -10.77 -23.61 22.55
N GLN A 110 -10.49 -22.29 22.66
CA GLN A 110 -11.14 -21.42 23.66
C GLN A 110 -10.68 -19.96 23.59
N THR A 111 -11.68 -19.09 23.71
CA THR A 111 -11.71 -17.63 23.86
C THR A 111 -10.97 -17.13 25.10
N THR A 112 -10.33 -15.96 25.02
CA THR A 112 -10.30 -14.99 26.14
C THR A 112 -10.03 -13.57 25.64
N GLN A 113 -10.84 -12.63 26.12
CA GLN A 113 -10.70 -11.19 25.93
C GLN A 113 -9.68 -10.60 26.92
N GLY A 114 -9.01 -9.51 26.54
CA GLY A 114 -8.25 -8.65 27.45
C GLY A 114 -7.47 -7.57 26.69
N GLY A 115 -7.80 -6.30 26.91
CA GLY A 115 -7.32 -5.15 26.15
C GLY A 115 -5.91 -4.66 26.47
N GLY A 116 -5.34 -3.88 25.55
CA GLY A 116 -4.10 -3.11 25.71
C GLY A 116 -3.67 -2.43 24.41
N LYS A 117 -3.60 -1.10 24.43
CA LYS A 117 -3.25 -0.20 23.30
C LYS A 117 -1.82 -0.45 22.79
N THR A 118 -1.57 -0.30 21.47
CA THR A 118 -0.38 0.39 20.92
C THR A 118 -0.42 0.59 19.39
N THR A 119 -0.31 1.86 18.99
CA THR A 119 0.47 2.44 17.88
C THR A 119 0.43 1.88 16.45
N ASN A 120 -0.01 2.77 15.55
CA ASN A 120 0.06 2.71 14.09
C ASN A 120 1.44 2.32 13.52
N LEU A 121 1.48 1.28 12.70
CA LEU A 121 2.34 1.18 11.52
C LEU A 121 1.54 0.55 10.36
N GLN A 122 1.78 1.09 9.18
CA GLN A 122 1.02 0.98 7.95
C GLN A 122 0.82 -0.48 7.47
N GLY A 123 -0.43 -0.98 7.59
CA GLY A 123 -1.06 -1.75 6.51
C GLY A 123 -0.84 -3.25 6.41
N GLU A 124 -0.74 -4.00 7.51
CA GLU A 124 -1.04 -5.44 7.50
C GLU A 124 -2.56 -5.61 7.35
N LYS A 125 -3.03 -6.06 6.18
CA LYS A 125 -4.43 -6.45 5.97
C LYS A 125 -4.50 -7.89 5.48
N THR A 126 -4.58 -8.80 6.43
CA THR A 126 -5.01 -10.19 6.27
C THR A 126 -6.44 -10.19 5.71
N TYR A 127 -6.63 -10.59 4.45
CA TYR A 127 -7.96 -10.73 3.84
C TYR A 127 -8.50 -12.13 4.12
N ASN A 128 -9.71 -12.20 4.68
CA ASN A 128 -10.36 -13.45 5.04
C ASN A 128 -10.89 -14.19 3.81
N GLN A 129 -10.59 -15.48 3.79
CA GLN A 129 -11.04 -16.52 2.88
C GLN A 129 -12.57 -16.57 2.70
N SER A 130 -13.05 -16.39 1.48
CA SER A 130 -14.15 -17.16 0.84
C SER A 130 -14.65 -16.46 -0.42
N GLN A 131 -14.57 -17.13 -1.58
CA GLN A 131 -15.59 -17.17 -2.65
C GLN A 131 -15.06 -18.06 -3.80
N LYS A 132 -15.45 -19.33 -3.75
CA LYS A 132 -15.85 -20.24 -4.84
C LYS A 132 -15.51 -19.83 -6.31
N GLY A 133 -14.57 -20.57 -6.92
CA GLY A 133 -14.77 -21.19 -8.24
C GLY A 133 -14.89 -20.31 -9.50
N GLU A 134 -14.23 -19.17 -9.58
CA GLU A 134 -13.88 -18.49 -10.83
C GLU A 134 -12.77 -17.49 -10.48
N ASN A 135 -11.88 -17.14 -11.42
CA ASN A 135 -10.69 -16.30 -11.16
C ASN A 135 -11.02 -15.16 -10.17
N PRO A 136 -10.27 -14.99 -9.07
CA PRO A 136 -10.64 -14.03 -8.04
C PRO A 136 -10.80 -12.65 -8.68
N PRO A 137 -11.91 -11.95 -8.43
CA PRO A 137 -12.09 -10.60 -8.94
C PRO A 137 -10.94 -9.74 -8.42
N PRO A 138 -10.39 -8.81 -9.24
CA PRO A 138 -9.28 -7.98 -8.82
C PRO A 138 -9.64 -7.30 -7.49
N PRO A 139 -8.71 -7.27 -6.52
CA PRO A 139 -8.98 -6.70 -5.21
C PRO A 139 -9.52 -5.28 -5.37
N LYS A 140 -10.60 -4.96 -4.64
CA LYS A 140 -11.21 -3.63 -4.69
C LYS A 140 -10.16 -2.58 -4.33
N LEU A 141 -9.75 -1.80 -5.33
CA LEU A 141 -8.77 -0.72 -5.18
C LEU A 141 -9.27 0.23 -4.10
N LYS A 142 -8.45 0.48 -3.09
CA LYS A 142 -8.76 1.49 -2.08
C LYS A 142 -8.50 2.85 -2.75
N PRO A 143 -9.37 3.86 -2.55
CA PRO A 143 -9.08 5.19 -3.05
C PRO A 143 -7.72 5.63 -2.48
N ALA A 144 -6.85 6.15 -3.36
CA ALA A 144 -5.47 6.52 -3.01
C ALA A 144 -5.38 7.61 -1.94
N PHE A 145 -6.51 8.21 -1.58
CA PHE A 145 -6.57 9.38 -0.74
C PHE A 145 -7.90 9.42 0.04
N THR A 146 -7.85 9.72 1.34
CA THR A 146 -9.03 9.82 2.22
C THR A 146 -9.32 11.26 2.60
N TRP A 147 -10.59 11.67 2.62
CA TRP A 147 -11.00 13.02 3.04
C TRP A 147 -10.39 13.48 4.38
N ARG A 148 -10.14 12.53 5.27
CA ARG A 148 -9.49 12.76 6.56
C ARG A 148 -8.09 13.36 6.42
N GLU A 149 -7.31 12.94 5.43
CA GLU A 149 -5.97 13.46 5.18
C GLU A 149 -6.01 14.92 4.68
N ILE A 150 -7.06 15.32 3.94
CA ILE A 150 -7.26 16.72 3.49
C ILE A 150 -7.50 17.58 4.71
N PHE A 151 -8.54 17.25 5.46
CA PHE A 151 -8.97 18.08 6.58
C PHE A 151 -7.91 18.14 7.68
N CYS A 152 -7.18 17.05 7.93
CA CYS A 152 -6.03 17.06 8.84
C CYS A 152 -4.89 17.97 8.34
N GLY A 153 -4.56 17.93 7.05
CA GLY A 153 -3.53 18.80 6.46
C GLY A 153 -3.92 20.28 6.47
N PHE A 154 -5.13 20.60 6.02
CA PHE A 154 -5.67 21.96 6.03
C PHE A 154 -5.79 22.53 7.45
N GLY A 155 -6.17 21.70 8.43
CA GLY A 155 -6.23 22.10 9.84
C GLY A 155 -4.88 22.54 10.41
N TRP A 156 -3.79 21.84 10.05
CA TRP A 156 -2.43 22.22 10.46
C TRP A 156 -2.01 23.57 9.87
N ILE A 157 -2.29 23.77 8.58
CA ILE A 157 -1.97 25.01 7.87
C ILE A 157 -2.74 26.19 8.50
N LEU A 158 -4.07 26.08 8.61
CA LEU A 158 -4.89 27.13 9.20
C LEU A 158 -4.55 27.38 10.68
N GLY A 159 -4.18 26.35 11.44
CA GLY A 159 -3.76 26.47 12.84
C GLY A 159 -2.48 27.28 13.01
N ILE A 160 -1.43 27.00 12.22
CA ILE A 160 -0.17 27.75 12.27
C ILE A 160 -0.39 29.20 11.85
N PHE A 161 -1.09 29.44 10.72
CA PHE A 161 -1.36 30.79 10.24
C PHE A 161 -2.26 31.57 11.21
N GLY A 162 -3.25 30.92 11.83
CA GLY A 162 -4.10 31.51 12.86
C GLY A 162 -3.33 31.93 14.10
N LEU A 163 -2.42 31.07 14.59
CA LEU A 163 -1.56 31.40 15.73
C LEU A 163 -0.61 32.57 15.44
N LEU A 164 0.01 32.58 14.26
CA LEU A 164 0.87 33.70 13.83
C LEU A 164 0.08 35.02 13.73
N ALA A 165 -1.14 34.98 13.20
CA ALA A 165 -2.02 36.15 13.14
C ALA A 165 -2.41 36.63 14.54
N PHE A 166 -2.73 35.72 15.46
CA PHE A 166 -3.09 36.04 16.85
C PHE A 166 -1.94 36.73 17.59
N VAL A 167 -0.71 36.20 17.50
CA VAL A 167 0.48 36.80 18.12
C VAL A 167 0.82 38.16 17.51
N LYS A 168 0.56 38.35 16.21
CA LYS A 168 0.82 39.64 15.53
C LYS A 168 -0.23 40.70 15.86
N CYS A 169 -1.50 40.31 16.03
CA CYS A 169 -2.60 41.22 16.39
C CYS A 169 -2.53 41.63 17.88
N GLY A 170 -1.99 40.77 18.75
CA GLY A 170 -1.80 41.09 20.17
C GLY A 170 -0.79 42.20 20.47
N LYS A 171 -0.01 42.67 19.48
CA LYS A 171 0.99 43.75 19.65
C LYS A 171 0.53 45.14 19.20
N THR A 172 -0.70 45.29 18.70
CA THR A 172 -1.24 46.59 18.27
C THR A 172 -2.28 47.12 19.26
N LYS A 173 -1.85 47.42 20.50
CA LYS A 173 -2.50 48.38 21.41
C LYS A 173 -1.45 48.99 22.34
N SER A 174 -0.72 49.99 21.85
CA SER A 174 -0.13 51.05 22.66
C SER A 174 0.25 52.18 21.70
N GLY A 175 -0.43 53.31 21.83
CA GLY A 175 -0.44 54.45 20.91
C GLY A 175 -1.82 55.05 20.87
#